data_AF-A0A0F9EXJ4-F1
#
_entry.id   AF-A0A0F9EXJ4-F1
#
_cell.length_a   1.000
_cell.length_b   1.000
_cell.length_c   1.000
_cell.angle_alpha   90.00
_cell.angle_beta   90.00
_cell.angle_gamma   90.00
#
_symmetry.space_group_name_H-M   'P 1'
#
loop_
_entity.id
_entity.type
_entity.pdbx_description
1 polymer ?
#
loop_
_entity_poly.entity_id
_entity_poly.type
_entity_poly.pdbx_seq_one_letter_code
_entity_poly.pdbx_strand_id
1 'polypeptide(L)'
;APWFGGILAIGALAAMQSTGAAYMSTAGGMLTRDLYKRYLNPGASHATQKLFGRIGVVIIVLAALFVATHATDALVLLGGLAVAFGFQMWPALIGVCWVPWLTKRGVTVGLILGLIAVVATEKIGIAWFGITAWGRWPLTMHSAAWGIYFNLGAAVLISAFTQDKEDLEHKMKYHSFLKDHASLPASKQGLKPIAWIVTLVWFFFGVGPGAVIGNTIFGNPNDPTTWAIAGMPSIWVWHIIWWALGVGMMWFLAYKMELSTMPETEITALVDDIGDVQVARMDVDSP
;
A
#
# COMPACT_ATOMS: atom_id res chain seq x y z
N ALA A 1 -32.17 -1.48 -18.21
CA ALA A 1 -33.15 -0.39 -18.04
C ALA A 1 -32.43 0.89 -17.58
N PRO A 2 -32.85 2.09 -18.02
CA PRO A 2 -32.16 3.35 -17.72
C PRO A 2 -31.95 3.63 -16.22
N TRP A 3 -32.92 3.26 -15.38
CA TRP A 3 -32.82 3.41 -13.92
C TRP A 3 -31.65 2.61 -13.31
N PHE A 4 -31.40 1.40 -13.81
CA PHE A 4 -30.32 0.54 -13.33
C PHE A 4 -28.95 1.09 -13.76
N GLY A 5 -28.85 1.59 -14.99
CA GLY A 5 -27.64 2.28 -15.46
C GLY A 5 -27.30 3.51 -14.63
N GLY A 6 -28.32 4.28 -14.21
CA GLY A 6 -28.15 5.41 -13.30
C GLY A 6 -27.59 5.01 -11.94
N ILE A 7 -28.12 3.95 -11.32
CA ILE A 7 -27.62 3.43 -10.03
C ILE A 7 -26.16 2.98 -10.14
N LEU A 8 -25.82 2.25 -11.21
CA LEU A 8 -24.45 1.78 -11.45
C LEU A 8 -23.48 2.96 -11.63
N ALA A 9 -23.87 4.00 -12.36
CA ALA A 9 -23.05 5.20 -12.55
C ALA A 9 -22.82 5.96 -11.23
N ILE A 10 -23.87 6.14 -10.41
CA ILE A 10 -23.74 6.76 -9.09
C ILE A 10 -22.83 5.93 -8.18
N GLY A 11 -22.99 4.60 -8.18
CA GLY A 11 -22.13 3.70 -7.41
C GLY A 11 -20.66 3.80 -7.82
N ALA A 12 -20.38 3.83 -9.13
CA ALA A 12 -19.02 4.01 -9.65
C ALA A 12 -18.43 5.38 -9.26
N LEU A 13 -19.22 6.45 -9.37
CA LEU A 13 -18.80 7.79 -8.94
C LEU A 13 -18.51 7.84 -7.43
N ALA A 14 -19.38 7.26 -6.61
CA ALA A 14 -19.20 7.20 -5.15
C ALA A 14 -17.92 6.45 -4.78
N ALA A 15 -17.64 5.31 -5.43
CA ALA A 15 -16.42 4.52 -5.20
C ALA A 15 -15.15 5.31 -5.58
N MET A 16 -15.16 5.99 -6.74
CA MET A 16 -14.03 6.83 -7.16
C MET A 16 -13.79 7.99 -6.20
N GLN A 17 -14.85 8.66 -5.74
CA GLN A 17 -14.74 9.78 -4.79
C GLN A 17 -14.22 9.33 -3.43
N SER A 18 -14.70 8.19 -2.91
CA SER A 18 -14.20 7.62 -1.63
C SER A 18 -12.70 7.33 -1.68
N THR A 19 -12.24 6.71 -2.78
CA THR A 19 -10.82 6.40 -2.99
C THR A 19 -9.99 7.68 -3.16
N GLY A 20 -10.48 8.64 -3.95
CA GLY A 20 -9.82 9.93 -4.14
C GLY A 20 -9.69 10.73 -2.85
N ALA A 21 -10.72 10.74 -2.01
CA ALA A 21 -10.70 11.42 -0.71
C ALA A 21 -9.63 10.83 0.23
N ALA A 22 -9.51 9.50 0.29
CA ALA A 22 -8.47 8.84 1.08
C ALA A 22 -7.06 9.22 0.59
N TYR A 23 -6.82 9.21 -0.72
CA TYR A 23 -5.53 9.63 -1.28
C TYR A 23 -5.21 11.11 -1.00
N MET A 24 -6.19 11.99 -1.18
CA MET A 24 -6.03 13.42 -0.89
C MET A 24 -5.73 13.67 0.60
N SER A 25 -6.47 13.02 1.51
CA SER A 25 -6.22 13.14 2.95
C SER A 25 -4.83 12.65 3.33
N THR A 26 -4.41 11.51 2.76
CA THR A 26 -3.08 10.95 3.04
C THR A 26 -1.96 11.84 2.49
N ALA A 27 -2.08 12.30 1.24
CA ALA A 27 -1.10 13.21 0.63
C ALA A 27 -1.00 14.55 1.39
N GLY A 28 -2.15 15.11 1.79
CA GLY A 28 -2.19 16.31 2.62
C GLY A 28 -1.49 16.11 3.96
N GLY A 29 -1.69 14.96 4.60
CA GLY A 29 -1.01 14.55 5.83
C GLY A 29 0.51 14.43 5.65
N MET A 30 0.97 13.78 4.57
CA MET A 30 2.41 13.67 4.28
C MET A 30 3.05 15.05 4.04
N LEU A 31 2.43 15.90 3.20
CA LEU A 31 2.95 17.24 2.93
C LEU A 31 3.02 18.12 4.20
N THR A 32 2.05 17.98 5.09
CA THR A 32 2.04 18.79 6.32
C THR A 32 2.91 18.22 7.42
N ARG A 33 2.74 16.96 7.80
CA ARG A 33 3.46 16.38 8.94
C ARG A 33 4.92 16.07 8.58
N ASP A 34 5.16 15.47 7.42
CA ASP A 34 6.48 14.95 7.08
C ASP A 34 7.38 16.01 6.44
N LEU A 35 6.80 16.99 5.72
CA LEU A 35 7.55 18.07 5.08
C LEU A 35 7.42 19.38 5.85
N TYR A 36 6.22 19.98 5.89
CA TYR A 36 6.03 21.32 6.43
C TYR A 36 6.38 21.42 7.92
N LYS A 37 5.73 20.63 8.78
CA LYS A 37 5.96 20.69 10.22
C LYS A 37 7.38 20.24 10.55
N ARG A 38 7.81 19.10 10.01
CA ARG A 38 9.14 18.55 10.34
C ARG A 38 10.31 19.45 9.95
N TYR A 39 10.26 20.11 8.79
CA TYR A 39 11.43 20.84 8.25
C TYR A 39 11.25 22.36 8.14
N LEU A 40 10.02 22.86 7.98
CA LEU A 40 9.76 24.31 7.79
C LEU A 40 9.24 25.00 9.05
N ASN A 41 8.33 24.36 9.79
CA ASN A 41 7.72 24.94 10.99
C ASN A 41 7.40 23.88 12.06
N PRO A 42 8.38 23.46 12.88
CA PRO A 42 8.20 22.45 13.93
C PRO A 42 7.12 22.79 14.95
N GLY A 43 6.91 24.08 15.24
CA GLY A 43 5.90 24.59 16.17
C GLY A 43 4.51 24.81 15.55
N ALA A 44 4.25 24.29 14.34
CA ALA A 44 2.97 24.50 13.68
C ALA A 44 1.80 23.91 14.49
N SER A 45 0.88 24.79 14.91
CA SER A 45 -0.37 24.41 15.57
C SER A 45 -1.25 23.52 14.69
N HIS A 46 -2.19 22.77 15.27
CA HIS A 46 -3.12 21.94 14.50
C HIS A 46 -3.94 22.74 13.46
N ALA A 47 -4.26 24.00 13.75
CA ALA A 47 -4.97 24.86 12.78
C ALA A 47 -4.09 25.16 11.57
N THR A 48 -2.81 25.50 11.80
CA THR A 48 -1.82 25.76 10.75
C THR A 48 -1.57 24.49 9.93
N GLN A 49 -1.39 23.34 10.58
CA GLN A 49 -1.24 22.05 9.89
C GLN A 49 -2.44 21.77 8.98
N LYS A 50 -3.68 21.90 9.46
CA LYS A 50 -4.88 21.70 8.63
C LYS A 50 -4.93 22.63 7.42
N LEU A 51 -4.56 23.89 7.59
CA LEU A 51 -4.56 24.88 6.51
C LEU A 51 -3.55 24.51 5.41
N PHE A 52 -2.29 24.30 5.79
CA PHE A 52 -1.24 23.94 4.83
C PHE A 52 -1.49 22.58 4.16
N GLY A 53 -2.19 21.67 4.85
CA GLY A 53 -2.59 20.38 4.29
C GLY A 53 -3.60 20.55 3.18
N ARG A 54 -4.63 21.38 3.42
CA ARG A 54 -5.63 21.73 2.40
C ARG A 54 -5.01 22.43 1.21
N ILE A 55 -4.12 23.40 1.44
CA ILE A 55 -3.40 24.11 0.37
C ILE A 55 -2.58 23.12 -0.47
N GLY A 56 -1.81 22.25 0.19
CA GLY A 56 -1.02 21.21 -0.48
C GLY A 56 -1.87 20.27 -1.34
N VAL A 57 -3.02 19.83 -0.82
CA VAL A 57 -3.97 19.00 -1.59
C VAL A 57 -4.50 19.75 -2.80
N VAL A 58 -4.92 21.01 -2.67
CA VAL A 58 -5.41 21.82 -3.79
C VAL A 58 -4.33 21.92 -4.88
N ILE A 59 -3.08 22.19 -4.50
CA ILE A 59 -1.96 22.26 -5.46
C ILE A 59 -1.77 20.93 -6.19
N ILE A 60 -1.74 19.80 -5.47
CA ILE A 60 -1.60 18.47 -6.08
C ILE A 60 -2.76 18.18 -7.04
N VAL A 61 -4.00 18.49 -6.64
CA VAL A 61 -5.20 18.25 -7.47
C VAL A 61 -5.16 19.09 -8.74
N LEU A 62 -4.76 20.35 -8.66
CA LEU A 62 -4.61 21.21 -9.83
C LEU A 62 -3.50 20.70 -10.78
N ALA A 63 -2.36 20.25 -10.22
CA ALA A 63 -1.30 19.64 -11.01
C ALA A 63 -1.75 18.34 -11.69
N ALA A 64 -2.48 17.48 -10.96
CA ALA A 64 -3.03 16.25 -11.52
C ALA A 64 -4.06 16.53 -12.62
N LEU A 65 -4.93 17.54 -12.44
CA LEU A 65 -5.89 17.99 -13.44
C LEU A 65 -5.17 18.49 -14.70
N PHE A 66 -4.13 19.30 -14.55
CA PHE A 66 -3.33 19.80 -15.66
C PHE A 66 -2.66 18.66 -16.46
N VAL A 67 -2.08 17.67 -15.78
CA VAL A 67 -1.50 16.50 -16.45
C VAL A 67 -2.59 15.68 -17.14
N ALA A 68 -3.76 15.53 -16.50
CA ALA A 68 -4.87 14.79 -17.08
C ALA A 68 -5.45 15.44 -18.33
N THR A 69 -5.43 16.77 -18.43
CA THR A 69 -5.91 17.50 -19.60
C THR A 69 -4.92 17.53 -20.76
N HIS A 70 -3.61 17.51 -20.50
CA HIS A 70 -2.58 17.74 -21.52
C HIS A 70 -1.67 16.56 -21.83
N ALA A 71 -1.63 15.51 -21.00
CA ALA A 71 -0.66 14.43 -21.11
C ALA A 71 -1.27 13.06 -20.76
N THR A 72 -2.26 12.62 -21.54
CA THR A 72 -2.95 11.32 -21.33
C THR A 72 -2.00 10.11 -21.37
N ASP A 73 -0.99 10.13 -22.25
CA ASP A 73 0.03 9.07 -22.30
C ASP A 73 0.91 9.05 -21.04
N ALA A 74 1.19 10.24 -20.48
CA ALA A 74 1.94 10.36 -19.24
C ALA A 74 1.15 9.81 -18.05
N LEU A 75 -0.19 9.94 -18.02
CA LEU A 75 -1.02 9.39 -16.94
C LEU A 75 -0.85 7.88 -16.79
N VAL A 76 -0.87 7.13 -17.90
CA VAL A 76 -0.72 5.66 -17.87
C VAL A 76 0.67 5.26 -17.39
N LEU A 77 1.71 5.98 -17.86
CA LEU A 77 3.08 5.74 -17.45
C LEU A 77 3.31 6.06 -15.96
N LEU A 78 2.88 7.26 -15.53
CA LEU A 78 3.03 7.72 -14.15
C LEU A 78 2.24 6.85 -13.18
N GLY A 79 1.04 6.41 -13.56
CA GLY A 79 0.24 5.47 -12.77
C GLY A 79 0.95 4.13 -12.58
N GLY A 80 1.48 3.54 -13.65
CA GLY A 80 2.25 2.30 -13.56
C GLY A 80 3.52 2.43 -12.70
N LEU A 81 4.25 3.55 -12.84
CA LEU A 81 5.43 3.85 -12.03
C LEU A 81 5.08 4.05 -10.54
N ALA A 82 3.97 4.75 -10.24
CA ALA A 82 3.54 5.00 -8.86
C ALA A 82 3.29 3.69 -8.10
N VAL A 83 2.64 2.71 -8.74
CA VAL A 83 2.42 1.38 -8.14
C VAL A 83 3.76 0.64 -7.97
N ALA A 84 4.65 0.69 -8.96
CA ALA A 84 5.96 0.06 -8.88
C ALA A 84 6.85 0.65 -7.76
N PHE A 85 6.82 1.97 -7.57
CA PHE A 85 7.50 2.67 -6.48
C PHE A 85 6.86 2.40 -5.12
N GLY A 86 5.53 2.37 -5.05
CA GLY A 86 4.81 1.98 -3.83
C GLY A 86 5.17 0.57 -3.39
N PHE A 87 5.32 -0.36 -4.34
CA PHE A 87 5.79 -1.72 -4.06
C PHE A 87 7.21 -1.76 -3.46
N GLN A 88 8.05 -0.75 -3.71
CA GLN A 88 9.39 -0.66 -3.10
C GLN A 88 9.37 -0.32 -1.61
N MET A 89 8.23 0.09 -1.04
CA MET A 89 8.11 0.31 0.41
C MET A 89 7.99 -1.00 1.20
N TRP A 90 7.79 -2.15 0.54
CA TRP A 90 7.58 -3.43 1.20
C TRP A 90 8.70 -3.83 2.18
N PRO A 91 10.00 -3.68 1.87
CA PRO A 91 11.06 -4.03 2.83
C PRO A 91 11.02 -3.17 4.10
N ALA A 92 10.64 -1.90 3.97
CA ALA A 92 10.44 -1.02 5.13
C ALA A 92 9.25 -1.49 5.98
N LEU A 93 8.12 -1.81 5.34
CA LEU A 93 6.94 -2.34 6.01
C LEU A 93 7.25 -3.67 6.71
N ILE A 94 7.97 -4.58 6.04
CA ILE A 94 8.42 -5.84 6.61
C ILE A 94 9.31 -5.61 7.84
N GLY A 95 10.25 -4.67 7.74
CA GLY A 95 11.15 -4.31 8.82
C GLY A 95 10.43 -3.78 10.07
N VAL A 96 9.43 -2.93 9.87
CA VAL A 96 8.66 -2.31 10.97
C VAL A 96 7.65 -3.28 11.60
N CYS A 97 7.00 -4.13 10.81
CA CYS A 97 5.92 -4.96 11.33
C CYS A 97 6.38 -6.35 11.82
N TRP A 98 7.37 -6.97 11.17
CA TRP A 98 7.68 -8.39 11.42
C TRP A 98 9.16 -8.71 11.60
N VAL A 99 10.07 -8.04 10.88
CA VAL A 99 11.49 -8.42 10.82
C VAL A 99 12.37 -7.29 11.37
N PRO A 100 12.51 -7.17 12.70
CA PRO A 100 13.27 -6.07 13.34
C PRO A 100 14.77 -6.06 12.98
N TRP A 101 15.28 -7.19 12.47
CA TRP A 101 16.65 -7.37 12.00
C TRP A 101 17.02 -6.45 10.82
N LEU A 102 16.05 -6.04 10.00
CA LEU A 102 16.34 -5.10 8.90
C LEU A 102 16.77 -3.74 9.45
N THR A 103 17.96 -3.28 9.07
CA THR A 103 18.54 -2.03 9.57
C THR A 103 18.02 -0.84 8.78
N LYS A 104 18.03 0.36 9.39
CA LYS A 104 17.65 1.59 8.69
C LYS A 104 18.52 1.82 7.45
N ARG A 105 19.82 1.59 7.57
CA ARG A 105 20.78 1.73 6.46
C ARG A 105 20.48 0.73 5.35
N GLY A 106 20.23 -0.53 5.69
CA GLY A 106 19.87 -1.56 4.72
C GLY A 106 18.60 -1.21 3.97
N VAL A 107 17.52 -0.87 4.68
CA VAL A 107 16.24 -0.50 4.06
C VAL A 107 16.36 0.76 3.20
N THR A 108 17.09 1.79 3.64
CA THR A 108 17.27 3.02 2.85
C THR A 108 18.06 2.77 1.56
N VAL A 109 19.18 2.03 1.63
CA VAL A 109 19.96 1.73 0.43
C VAL A 109 19.20 0.77 -0.49
N GLY A 110 18.53 -0.23 0.07
CA GLY A 110 17.63 -1.11 -0.67
C GLY A 110 16.58 -0.33 -1.44
N LEU A 111 15.89 0.60 -0.77
CA LEU A 111 14.89 1.44 -1.42
C LEU A 111 15.48 2.23 -2.60
N ILE A 112 16.63 2.88 -2.41
CA ILE A 112 17.29 3.65 -3.47
C ILE A 112 17.62 2.74 -4.67
N LEU A 113 18.24 1.58 -4.42
CA LEU A 113 18.60 0.63 -5.47
C LEU A 113 17.36 0.05 -6.17
N GLY A 114 16.29 -0.20 -5.43
CA GLY A 114 15.01 -0.63 -5.97
C GLY A 114 14.39 0.40 -6.90
N LEU A 115 14.35 1.67 -6.49
CA LEU A 115 13.85 2.76 -7.33
C LEU A 115 14.68 2.92 -8.60
N ILE A 116 16.01 2.86 -8.50
CA ILE A 116 16.91 2.89 -9.66
C ILE A 116 16.61 1.72 -10.60
N ALA A 117 16.44 0.50 -10.08
CA ALA A 117 16.14 -0.68 -10.89
C ALA A 117 14.76 -0.59 -11.57
N VAL A 118 13.74 -0.06 -10.90
CA VAL A 118 12.43 0.21 -11.53
C VAL A 118 12.61 1.17 -12.71
N VAL A 119 13.30 2.29 -12.50
CA VAL A 119 13.51 3.29 -13.56
C VAL A 119 14.33 2.69 -14.70
N ALA A 120 15.43 1.99 -14.41
CA ALA A 120 16.31 1.37 -15.40
C ALA A 120 15.67 0.22 -16.20
N THR A 121 14.50 -0.27 -15.79
CA THR A 121 13.74 -1.32 -16.51
C THR A 121 12.48 -0.79 -17.19
N GLU A 122 12.23 0.52 -17.10
CA GLU A 122 11.16 1.22 -17.80
C GLU A 122 11.71 2.04 -18.98
N LYS A 123 10.87 2.28 -19.99
CA LYS A 123 11.28 2.99 -21.22
C LYS A 123 11.94 4.34 -20.93
N ILE A 124 11.40 5.09 -19.97
CA ILE A 124 11.90 6.42 -19.61
C ILE A 124 13.31 6.37 -19.03
N GLY A 125 13.60 5.43 -18.14
CA GLY A 125 14.92 5.31 -17.54
C GLY A 125 15.94 4.66 -18.47
N ILE A 126 15.52 3.73 -19.32
CA ILE A 126 16.37 3.18 -20.38
C ILE A 126 16.86 4.30 -21.30
N ALA A 127 15.95 5.19 -21.73
CA ALA A 127 16.31 6.35 -22.54
C ALA A 127 17.19 7.35 -21.77
N TRP A 128 16.86 7.66 -20.52
CA TRP A 128 17.62 8.61 -19.70
C TRP A 128 19.05 8.10 -19.41
N PHE A 129 19.21 6.84 -19.03
CA PHE A 129 20.51 6.25 -18.73
C PHE A 129 21.28 5.77 -19.96
N GLY A 130 20.69 5.87 -21.17
CA GLY A 130 21.33 5.40 -22.40
C GLY A 130 21.59 3.89 -22.43
N ILE A 131 20.73 3.10 -21.78
CA ILE A 131 20.91 1.66 -21.65
C ILE A 131 20.61 0.98 -22.99
N THR A 132 21.60 0.28 -23.55
CA THR A 132 21.46 -0.51 -24.78
C THR A 132 21.44 -2.02 -24.53
N ALA A 133 21.76 -2.45 -23.31
CA ALA A 133 21.89 -3.86 -22.95
C ALA A 133 20.54 -4.60 -22.81
N TRP A 134 19.44 -3.88 -22.57
CA TRP A 134 18.10 -4.48 -22.48
C TRP A 134 16.99 -3.49 -22.85
N GLY A 135 15.83 -4.04 -23.21
CA GLY A 135 14.59 -3.28 -23.45
C GLY A 135 13.72 -3.15 -22.19
N ARG A 136 12.53 -2.56 -22.36
CA ARG A 136 11.53 -2.47 -21.29
C ARG A 136 11.20 -3.86 -20.77
N TRP A 137 11.16 -4.02 -19.44
CA TRP A 137 10.83 -5.28 -18.77
C TRP A 137 11.71 -6.44 -19.23
N PRO A 138 13.02 -6.40 -18.92
CA PRO A 138 13.92 -7.49 -19.28
C PRO A 138 13.40 -8.82 -18.73
N LEU A 139 13.56 -9.88 -19.52
CA LEU A 139 13.02 -11.22 -19.24
C LEU A 139 11.49 -11.26 -19.10
N THR A 140 10.78 -10.30 -19.70
CA THR A 140 9.31 -10.16 -19.60
C THR A 140 8.79 -9.96 -18.17
N MET A 141 9.68 -9.61 -17.23
CA MET A 141 9.30 -9.32 -15.85
C MET A 141 9.06 -7.83 -15.67
N HIS A 142 7.92 -7.50 -15.04
CA HIS A 142 7.54 -6.11 -14.76
C HIS A 142 8.62 -5.39 -13.95
N SER A 143 8.79 -4.09 -14.17
CA SER A 143 9.82 -3.26 -13.53
C SER A 143 9.80 -3.33 -11.99
N ALA A 144 8.61 -3.40 -11.40
CA ALA A 144 8.40 -3.61 -9.97
C ALA A 144 9.09 -4.88 -9.41
N ALA A 145 9.15 -5.96 -10.20
CA ALA A 145 9.80 -7.21 -9.81
C ALA A 145 11.33 -7.06 -9.76
N TRP A 146 11.91 -6.37 -10.75
CA TRP A 146 13.33 -6.02 -10.72
C TRP A 146 13.65 -5.08 -9.56
N GLY A 147 12.81 -4.07 -9.35
CA GLY A 147 12.90 -3.18 -8.20
C GLY A 147 12.99 -3.94 -6.88
N ILE A 148 12.01 -4.80 -6.61
CA ILE A 148 11.95 -5.50 -5.32
C ILE A 148 13.11 -6.47 -5.13
N TYR A 149 13.59 -7.09 -6.21
CA TYR A 149 14.74 -8.00 -6.18
C TYR A 149 16.00 -7.29 -5.69
N PHE A 150 16.36 -6.15 -6.30
CA PHE A 150 17.52 -5.36 -5.88
C PHE A 150 17.30 -4.71 -4.51
N ASN A 151 16.08 -4.27 -4.22
CA ASN A 151 15.73 -3.64 -2.96
C ASN A 151 15.87 -4.60 -1.77
N LEU A 152 15.17 -5.74 -1.80
CA LEU A 152 15.27 -6.76 -0.76
C LEU A 152 16.68 -7.33 -0.68
N GLY A 153 17.32 -7.60 -1.82
CA GLY A 153 18.69 -8.11 -1.86
C GLY A 153 19.65 -7.18 -1.13
N ALA A 154 19.66 -5.89 -1.48
CA ALA A 154 20.51 -4.91 -0.81
C ALA A 154 20.09 -4.66 0.64
N ALA A 155 18.78 -4.62 0.93
CA ALA A 155 18.29 -4.44 2.29
C ALA A 155 18.78 -5.56 3.21
N VAL A 156 18.72 -6.81 2.77
CA VAL A 156 19.21 -7.98 3.52
C VAL A 156 20.73 -7.92 3.65
N LEU A 157 21.46 -7.78 2.53
CA LEU A 157 22.91 -7.80 2.53
C LEU A 157 23.50 -6.69 3.42
N ILE A 158 23.05 -5.46 3.23
CA ILE A 158 23.57 -4.32 4.00
C ILE A 158 23.12 -4.43 5.46
N SER A 159 21.91 -4.90 5.74
CA SER A 159 21.49 -5.15 7.12
C SER A 159 22.42 -6.14 7.82
N ALA A 160 22.88 -7.19 7.13
CA ALA A 160 23.81 -8.16 7.72
C ALA A 160 25.15 -7.52 8.16
N PHE A 161 25.62 -6.49 7.46
CA PHE A 161 26.87 -5.79 7.78
C PHE A 161 26.69 -4.53 8.65
N THR A 162 25.45 -4.11 8.92
CA THR A 162 25.15 -2.86 9.65
C THR A 162 24.33 -3.09 10.92
N GLN A 163 24.33 -4.32 11.44
CA GLN A 163 23.68 -4.65 12.70
C GLN A 163 24.26 -3.81 13.84
N ASP A 164 23.36 -3.23 14.63
CA ASP A 164 23.68 -2.50 15.84
C ASP A 164 22.74 -2.96 16.97
N LYS A 165 23.31 -3.22 18.15
CA LYS A 165 22.56 -3.81 19.27
C LYS A 165 21.61 -2.79 19.90
N GLU A 166 22.05 -1.56 20.08
CA GLU A 166 21.22 -0.51 20.70
C GLU A 166 20.03 -0.16 19.80
N ASP A 167 20.25 -0.07 18.49
CA ASP A 167 19.18 0.13 17.50
C ASP A 167 18.19 -1.04 17.50
N LEU A 168 18.67 -2.28 17.60
CA LEU A 168 17.82 -3.46 17.66
C LEU A 168 16.98 -3.48 18.93
N GLU A 169 17.59 -3.22 20.09
CA GLU A 169 16.90 -3.12 21.38
C GLU A 169 15.83 -2.03 21.36
N HIS A 170 16.14 -0.88 20.75
CA HIS A 170 15.17 0.20 20.58
C HIS A 170 13.97 -0.24 19.72
N LYS A 171 14.19 -0.89 18.58
CA LYS A 171 13.10 -1.43 17.74
C LYS A 171 12.28 -2.47 18.47
N MET A 172 12.93 -3.34 19.23
CA MET A 172 12.26 -4.40 19.97
C MET A 172 11.25 -3.86 20.99
N LYS A 173 11.40 -2.62 21.48
CA LYS A 173 10.36 -1.96 22.30
C LYS A 173 9.04 -1.84 21.55
N TYR A 174 9.07 -1.36 20.30
CA TYR A 174 7.88 -1.24 19.46
C TYR A 174 7.33 -2.61 19.04
N HIS A 175 8.19 -3.55 18.65
CA HIS A 175 7.74 -4.90 18.27
C HIS A 175 7.11 -5.65 19.45
N SER A 176 7.66 -5.51 20.66
CA SER A 176 7.09 -6.12 21.86
C SER A 176 5.77 -5.46 22.21
N PHE A 177 5.69 -4.12 22.15
CA PHE A 177 4.44 -3.39 22.35
C PHE A 177 3.32 -3.86 21.39
N LEU A 178 3.62 -3.95 20.09
CA LEU A 178 2.67 -4.44 19.09
C LEU A 178 2.31 -5.91 19.32
N LYS A 179 3.27 -6.74 19.71
CA LYS A 179 3.01 -8.15 20.04
C LYS A 179 2.07 -8.27 21.23
N ASP A 180 2.21 -7.43 22.25
CA ASP A 180 1.41 -7.54 23.46
C ASP A 180 0.00 -6.97 23.28
N HIS A 181 -0.18 -5.95 22.43
CA HIS A 181 -1.46 -5.24 22.29
C HIS A 181 -2.22 -5.49 20.99
N ALA A 182 -1.55 -5.94 19.93
CA ALA A 182 -2.15 -6.18 18.61
C ALA A 182 -2.15 -7.67 18.21
N SER A 183 -1.76 -8.58 19.11
CA SER A 183 -1.84 -10.01 18.86
C SER A 183 -3.28 -10.53 18.93
N LEU A 184 -3.53 -11.58 18.15
CA LEU A 184 -4.78 -12.33 18.22
C LEU A 184 -4.99 -12.97 19.61
N PRO A 185 -6.22 -12.92 20.16
CA PRO A 185 -6.56 -13.63 21.39
C PRO A 185 -6.23 -15.12 21.32
N ALA A 186 -5.91 -15.73 22.47
CA ALA A 186 -5.54 -17.15 22.57
C ALA A 186 -6.59 -18.08 21.91
N SER A 187 -7.87 -17.76 22.09
CA SER A 187 -9.01 -18.50 21.51
C SER A 187 -9.04 -18.52 19.97
N LYS A 188 -8.41 -17.54 19.32
CA LYS A 188 -8.43 -17.36 17.86
C LYS A 188 -7.12 -17.75 17.18
N GLN A 189 -6.07 -18.06 17.94
CA GLN A 189 -4.79 -18.43 17.34
C GLN A 189 -4.87 -19.69 16.46
N GLY A 190 -5.77 -20.62 16.79
CA GLY A 190 -6.03 -21.81 15.97
C GLY A 190 -6.62 -21.50 14.58
N LEU A 191 -7.16 -20.30 14.36
CA LEU A 191 -7.73 -19.88 13.08
C LEU A 191 -6.67 -19.30 12.12
N LYS A 192 -5.42 -19.07 12.58
CA LYS A 192 -4.35 -18.53 11.74
C LYS A 192 -4.12 -19.32 10.44
N PRO A 193 -4.06 -20.67 10.44
CA PRO A 193 -3.90 -21.42 9.19
C PRO A 193 -5.07 -21.22 8.24
N ILE A 194 -6.30 -21.17 8.76
CA ILE A 194 -7.50 -20.94 7.96
C ILE A 194 -7.46 -19.54 7.33
N ALA A 195 -7.07 -18.52 8.09
CA ALA A 195 -6.91 -17.16 7.58
C ALA A 195 -5.91 -17.08 6.42
N TRP A 196 -4.77 -17.75 6.56
CA TRP A 196 -3.80 -17.86 5.46
C TRP A 196 -4.34 -18.60 4.25
N ILE A 197 -4.97 -19.76 4.46
CA ILE A 197 -5.53 -20.57 3.36
C ILE A 197 -6.58 -19.77 2.60
N VAL A 198 -7.57 -19.20 3.29
CA VAL A 198 -8.65 -18.42 2.65
C VAL A 198 -8.07 -17.23 1.89
N THR A 199 -7.10 -16.52 2.47
CA THR A 199 -6.46 -15.37 1.82
C THR A 199 -5.68 -15.78 0.57
N LEU A 200 -4.86 -16.82 0.65
CA LEU A 200 -4.06 -17.29 -0.47
C LEU A 200 -4.92 -17.87 -1.59
N VAL A 201 -5.96 -18.65 -1.25
CA VAL A 201 -6.93 -19.17 -2.22
C VAL A 201 -7.64 -18.02 -2.92
N TRP A 202 -8.09 -17.02 -2.17
CA TRP A 202 -8.74 -15.84 -2.74
C TRP A 202 -7.80 -15.06 -3.66
N PHE A 203 -6.56 -14.80 -3.25
CA PHE A 203 -5.58 -14.12 -4.11
C PHE A 203 -5.29 -14.94 -5.38
N PHE A 204 -5.17 -16.25 -5.28
CA PHE A 204 -4.85 -17.10 -6.43
C PHE A 204 -5.99 -17.13 -7.46
N PHE A 205 -7.24 -17.32 -7.04
CA PHE A 205 -8.37 -17.48 -7.96
C PHE A 205 -9.11 -16.18 -8.28
N GLY A 206 -9.16 -15.23 -7.35
CA GLY A 206 -9.89 -13.97 -7.53
C GLY A 206 -9.14 -12.96 -8.40
N VAL A 207 -7.82 -12.83 -8.19
CA VAL A 207 -6.98 -11.82 -8.87
C VAL A 207 -5.78 -12.45 -9.59
N GLY A 208 -5.28 -13.57 -9.09
CA GLY A 208 -4.08 -14.24 -9.56
C GLY A 208 -4.30 -15.17 -10.76
N PRO A 209 -3.32 -16.08 -11.02
CA PRO A 209 -3.33 -16.95 -12.20
C PRO A 209 -4.57 -17.85 -12.32
N GLY A 210 -5.20 -18.21 -11.20
CA GLY A 210 -6.40 -19.03 -11.18
C GLY A 210 -7.61 -18.36 -11.84
N ALA A 211 -7.59 -17.04 -12.02
CA ALA A 211 -8.65 -16.31 -12.72
C ALA A 211 -8.80 -16.74 -14.20
N VAL A 212 -7.76 -17.37 -14.79
CA VAL A 212 -7.82 -17.89 -16.16
C VAL A 212 -8.96 -18.91 -16.34
N ILE A 213 -9.25 -19.71 -15.31
CA ILE A 213 -10.36 -20.69 -15.30
C ILE A 213 -11.70 -19.98 -15.52
N GLY A 214 -11.85 -18.78 -14.96
CA GLY A 214 -13.04 -17.95 -15.11
C GLY A 214 -13.39 -17.60 -16.55
N ASN A 215 -12.45 -17.66 -17.49
CA ASN A 215 -12.72 -17.33 -18.89
C ASN A 215 -13.68 -18.31 -19.58
N THR A 216 -13.70 -19.58 -19.16
CA THR A 216 -14.39 -20.65 -19.92
C THR A 216 -15.37 -21.47 -19.09
N ILE A 217 -15.27 -21.45 -17.76
CA ILE A 217 -16.03 -22.35 -16.89
C ILE A 217 -17.57 -22.15 -16.95
N PHE A 218 -18.05 -20.95 -17.29
CA PHE A 218 -19.48 -20.63 -17.40
C PHE A 218 -19.93 -20.35 -18.84
N GLY A 219 -19.11 -20.70 -19.83
CA GLY A 219 -19.40 -20.51 -21.25
C GLY A 219 -18.17 -20.14 -22.07
N ASN A 220 -18.24 -20.35 -23.38
CA ASN A 220 -17.18 -19.99 -24.30
C ASN A 220 -17.08 -18.45 -24.41
N PRO A 221 -15.90 -17.84 -24.19
CA PRO A 221 -15.74 -16.39 -24.25
C PRO A 221 -16.03 -15.81 -25.64
N ASN A 222 -15.93 -16.62 -26.69
CA ASN A 222 -16.15 -16.21 -28.08
C ASN A 222 -17.55 -16.55 -28.61
N ASP A 223 -18.38 -17.26 -27.83
CA ASP A 223 -19.74 -17.63 -28.23
C ASP A 223 -20.76 -17.27 -27.14
N PRO A 224 -21.43 -16.11 -27.27
CA PRO A 224 -22.43 -15.63 -26.32
C PRO A 224 -23.61 -16.57 -26.09
N THR A 225 -23.89 -17.48 -27.02
CA THR A 225 -25.02 -18.43 -26.87
C THR A 225 -24.77 -19.48 -25.80
N THR A 226 -23.50 -19.69 -25.43
CA THR A 226 -23.08 -20.67 -24.42
C THR A 226 -22.98 -20.11 -23.01
N TRP A 227 -23.27 -18.81 -22.82
CA TRP A 227 -23.14 -18.13 -21.53
C TRP A 227 -24.24 -18.57 -20.56
N ALA A 228 -23.88 -19.46 -19.64
CA ALA A 228 -24.82 -20.25 -18.85
C ALA A 228 -25.61 -19.44 -17.81
N ILE A 229 -25.07 -18.30 -17.35
CA ILE A 229 -25.64 -17.54 -16.23
C ILE A 229 -26.08 -16.16 -16.72
N ALA A 230 -27.40 -16.02 -16.89
CA ALA A 230 -28.06 -14.77 -17.27
C ALA A 230 -27.49 -14.09 -18.53
N GLY A 231 -26.88 -14.86 -19.44
CA GLY A 231 -26.21 -14.31 -20.62
C GLY A 231 -25.04 -13.38 -20.29
N MET A 232 -24.37 -13.58 -19.15
CA MET A 232 -23.17 -12.83 -18.79
C MET A 232 -21.90 -13.53 -19.28
N PRO A 233 -20.87 -12.79 -19.72
CA PRO A 233 -19.56 -13.36 -20.01
C PRO A 233 -19.04 -14.18 -18.83
N SER A 234 -18.46 -15.36 -19.10
CA SER A 234 -18.00 -16.28 -18.06
C SER A 234 -17.08 -15.61 -17.02
N ILE A 235 -16.16 -14.75 -17.48
CA ILE A 235 -15.21 -14.07 -16.60
C ILE A 235 -15.88 -13.05 -15.66
N TRP A 236 -17.01 -12.47 -16.05
CA TRP A 236 -17.76 -11.55 -15.20
C TRP A 236 -18.44 -12.29 -14.06
N VAL A 237 -19.07 -13.43 -14.37
CA VAL A 237 -19.66 -14.32 -13.37
C VAL A 237 -18.59 -14.76 -12.36
N TRP A 238 -17.42 -15.16 -12.86
CA TRP A 238 -16.27 -15.52 -12.04
C TRP A 238 -15.87 -14.39 -11.07
N HIS A 239 -15.69 -13.17 -11.58
CA HIS A 239 -15.33 -12.02 -10.75
C HIS A 239 -16.42 -11.65 -9.74
N ILE A 240 -17.71 -11.78 -10.07
CA ILE A 240 -18.80 -11.54 -9.12
C ILE A 240 -18.75 -12.55 -7.97
N ILE A 241 -18.53 -13.83 -8.28
CA ILE A 241 -18.41 -14.89 -7.27
C ILE A 241 -17.21 -14.60 -6.36
N TRP A 242 -16.03 -14.38 -6.93
CA TRP A 242 -14.82 -14.14 -6.14
C TRP A 242 -14.84 -12.80 -5.41
N TRP A 243 -15.52 -11.78 -5.95
CA TRP A 243 -15.79 -10.54 -5.23
C TRP A 243 -16.64 -10.80 -3.99
N ALA A 244 -17.75 -11.56 -4.11
CA ALA A 244 -18.60 -11.90 -2.98
C ALA A 244 -17.86 -12.74 -1.92
N LEU A 245 -17.06 -13.72 -2.35
CA LEU A 245 -16.16 -14.48 -1.47
C LEU A 245 -15.12 -13.56 -0.81
N GLY A 246 -14.63 -12.55 -1.53
CA GLY A 246 -13.72 -11.53 -1.01
C GLY A 246 -14.34 -10.68 0.09
N VAL A 247 -15.61 -10.29 -0.06
CA VAL A 247 -16.36 -9.62 1.01
C VAL A 247 -16.44 -10.52 2.25
N GLY A 248 -16.75 -11.81 2.08
CA GLY A 248 -16.77 -12.79 3.17
C GLY A 248 -15.40 -12.97 3.84
N MET A 249 -14.32 -13.06 3.04
CA MET A 249 -12.94 -13.11 3.54
C MET A 249 -12.59 -11.86 4.34
N MET A 250 -12.87 -10.67 3.82
CA MET A 250 -12.59 -9.40 4.50
C MET A 250 -13.38 -9.29 5.80
N TRP A 251 -14.64 -9.70 5.82
CA TRP A 251 -15.43 -9.78 7.04
C TRP A 251 -14.81 -10.75 8.06
N PHE A 252 -14.38 -11.93 7.60
CA PHE A 252 -13.72 -12.92 8.45
C PHE A 252 -12.42 -12.37 9.04
N LEU A 253 -11.57 -11.73 8.25
CA LEU A 253 -10.32 -11.15 8.72
C LEU A 253 -10.53 -9.94 9.64
N ALA A 254 -11.44 -9.03 9.29
CA ALA A 254 -11.66 -7.81 10.05
C ALA A 254 -12.37 -8.06 11.39
N TYR A 255 -13.46 -8.83 11.37
CA TYR A 255 -14.34 -8.99 12.54
C TYR A 255 -14.14 -10.33 13.24
N LYS A 256 -14.12 -11.45 12.51
CA LYS A 256 -13.97 -12.76 13.16
C LYS A 256 -12.57 -12.94 13.74
N MET A 257 -11.55 -12.52 12.99
CA MET A 257 -10.15 -12.50 13.42
C MET A 257 -9.76 -11.22 14.16
N GLU A 258 -10.64 -10.22 14.32
CA GLU A 258 -10.34 -8.99 15.08
C GLU A 258 -9.12 -8.20 14.59
N LEU A 259 -8.73 -8.34 13.31
CA LEU A 259 -7.59 -7.60 12.76
C LEU A 259 -7.89 -6.11 12.51
N SER A 260 -9.15 -5.70 12.65
CA SER A 260 -9.60 -4.31 12.46
C SER A 260 -10.53 -3.84 13.59
N THR A 261 -10.40 -4.42 14.78
CA THR A 261 -11.15 -4.00 15.97
C THR A 261 -10.27 -3.23 16.93
N MET A 262 -10.88 -2.42 17.80
CA MET A 262 -10.12 -1.71 18.83
C MET A 262 -9.52 -2.71 19.83
N PRO A 263 -8.29 -2.47 20.32
CA PRO A 263 -7.72 -3.24 21.42
C PRO A 263 -8.61 -3.15 22.66
N GLU A 264 -8.69 -4.23 23.45
CA GLU A 264 -9.41 -4.23 24.72
C GLU A 264 -8.73 -3.33 25.76
N THR A 265 -7.39 -3.21 25.67
CA THR A 265 -6.59 -2.35 26.54
C THR A 265 -6.68 -0.91 26.06
N GLU A 266 -7.10 0.00 26.94
CA GLU A 266 -7.05 1.43 26.66
C GLU A 266 -5.58 1.89 26.58
N ILE A 267 -5.19 2.41 25.41
CA ILE A 267 -3.85 2.94 25.16
C ILE A 267 -3.95 4.47 25.20
N THR A 268 -3.39 5.08 26.23
CA THR A 268 -3.29 6.53 26.35
C THR A 268 -2.00 7.03 25.68
N ALA A 269 -2.14 8.00 24.78
CA ALA A 269 -0.99 8.65 24.20
C ALA A 269 -0.28 9.48 25.28
N LEU A 270 1.02 9.23 25.48
CA LEU A 270 1.85 10.05 26.37
C LEU A 270 2.11 11.45 25.80
N VAL A 271 1.97 11.59 24.49
CA VAL A 271 2.25 12.81 23.73
C VAL A 271 1.32 12.84 22.50
N ASP A 272 0.62 13.96 22.28
CA ASP A 272 -0.38 14.08 21.21
C ASP A 272 0.24 14.42 19.84
N ASP A 273 1.33 15.20 19.80
CA ASP A 273 1.97 15.59 18.55
C ASP A 273 3.53 15.60 18.64
N ILE A 274 4.19 15.55 17.48
CA ILE A 274 5.65 15.51 17.32
C ILE A 274 6.32 16.73 17.96
N GLY A 275 5.63 17.87 18.00
CA GLY A 275 6.11 19.10 18.66
C GLY A 275 6.05 19.03 20.18
N ASP A 276 5.18 18.19 20.73
CA ASP A 276 4.95 18.11 22.17
C ASP A 276 6.01 17.23 22.85
N VAL A 277 6.75 16.41 22.09
CA VAL A 277 7.85 15.59 22.61
C VAL A 277 8.99 16.46 23.16
N GLN A 278 9.23 17.63 22.56
CA GLN A 278 10.21 18.60 23.08
C GLN A 278 9.75 19.22 24.40
N VAL A 279 8.45 19.49 24.54
CA VAL A 279 7.85 20.03 25.77
C VAL A 279 7.83 18.97 26.88
N ALA A 280 7.39 17.74 26.55
CA ALA A 280 7.32 16.62 27.48
C ALA A 280 8.70 16.23 28.01
N ARG A 281 9.78 16.28 27.20
CA ARG A 281 11.15 16.05 27.69
C ARG A 281 11.62 17.13 28.68
N MET A 282 11.20 18.38 28.52
CA MET A 282 11.56 19.46 29.45
C MET A 282 10.84 19.33 30.81
N ASP A 283 9.65 18.72 30.83
CA ASP A 283 8.91 18.47 32.06
C ASP A 283 9.47 17.29 32.88
N VAL A 284 10.11 16.29 32.26
CA VAL A 284 10.76 15.19 33.01
C VAL A 284 12.11 15.60 33.61
N ASP A 285 12.74 16.65 33.05
CA ASP A 285 14.02 17.20 33.51
C ASP A 285 13.84 18.39 34.48
N SER A 286 12.61 18.74 34.83
CA SER A 286 12.30 19.77 35.83
C SER A 286 12.12 19.11 37.21
N PRO A 287 12.84 19.56 38.27
CA PRO A 287 12.89 18.90 39.57
C PRO A 287 11.57 18.85 40.31
#